data_AF-A0A2G5KG92-F1
#
_entry.id   AF-A0A2G5KG92-F1
#
_cell.length_a   1.000
_cell.length_b   1.000
_cell.length_c   1.000
_cell.angle_alpha   90.00
_cell.angle_beta   90.00
_cell.angle_gamma   90.00
#
_symmetry.space_group_name_H-M   'P 1'
#
loop_
_entity.id
_entity.type
_entity.pdbx_description
1 polymer ?
#
loop_
_entity_poly.entity_id
_entity_poly.type
_entity_poly.pdbx_seq_one_letter_code
_entity_poly.pdbx_strand_id
1 'polypeptide(L)' 'MKTIDKTKVTVLAIGTITVLVSLIGALRDLNLINYFFPLYAGLTLMGVSLLNKGNVKKETESVIG' A
#
# COMPACT_ATOMS: atom_id res chain seq x y z
N MET A 1 -12.04 -12.03 17.45
CA MET A 1 -10.61 -11.95 17.05
C MET A 1 -10.46 -10.85 16.01
N LYS A 2 -9.76 -9.74 16.33
CA LYS A 2 -9.54 -8.55 15.46
C LYS A 2 -8.14 -8.56 14.81
N THR A 3 -7.76 -9.65 14.16
CA THR A 3 -6.40 -9.85 13.62
C THR A 3 -6.25 -9.40 12.17
N ILE A 4 -7.33 -9.41 11.40
CA ILE A 4 -7.35 -9.04 9.96
C ILE A 4 -6.97 -7.57 9.74
N ASP A 5 -7.35 -6.67 10.65
CA ASP A 5 -7.04 -5.25 10.52
C ASP A 5 -5.54 -4.95 10.61
N LYS A 6 -4.81 -5.66 11.48
CA LYS A 6 -3.37 -5.46 11.67
C LYS A 6 -2.59 -5.86 10.43
N THR A 7 -2.94 -6.98 9.79
CA THR A 7 -2.24 -7.43 8.58
C THR A 7 -2.41 -6.44 7.43
N LYS A 8 -3.60 -5.87 7.22
CA LYS A 8 -3.83 -4.87 6.16
C LYS A 8 -3.01 -3.60 6.37
N VAL A 9 -2.95 -3.11 7.62
CA VAL A 9 -2.15 -1.93 7.98
C VAL A 9 -0.66 -2.21 7.82
N THR A 10 -0.19 -3.39 8.22
CA THR A 10 1.21 -3.80 8.03
C THR A 10 1.57 -3.88 6.55
N VAL A 11 0.72 -4.48 5.72
CA VAL A 11 0.92 -4.56 4.26
C VAL A 11 0.95 -3.16 3.63
N LEU A 12 0.07 -2.26 4.07
CA LEU A 12 0.08 -0.86 3.62
C LEU A 12 1.40 -0.16 4.00
N ALA A 13 1.85 -0.31 5.25
CA ALA A 13 3.09 0.28 5.74
C ALA A 13 4.32 -0.23 4.98
N ILE A 14 4.40 -1.55 4.73
CA ILE A 14 5.47 -2.15 3.93
C ILE A 14 5.47 -1.60 2.50
N GLY A 15 4.29 -1.52 1.88
CA GLY A 15 4.14 -0.95 0.54
C GLY A 15 4.63 0.49 0.47
N THR A 16 4.20 1.34 1.41
CA THR A 16 4.61 2.75 1.48
C THR A 16 6.11 2.92 1.72
N ILE A 17 6.70 2.16 2.64
CA ILE A 17 8.15 2.20 2.91
C ILE A 17 8.94 1.78 1.67
N THR A 18 8.49 0.72 0.99
CA THR A 18 9.16 0.22 -0.23
C THR A 18 9.15 1.28 -1.33
N VAL A 19 8.03 1.97 -1.53
CA VAL A 19 7.94 3.09 -2.49
C VAL A 19 8.90 4.22 -2.11
N LEU A 20 8.92 4.63 -0.83
CA LEU A 20 9.79 5.71 -0.34
C LEU A 20 11.27 5.40 -0.54
N VAL A 21 11.71 4.20 -0.13
CA VAL A 21 13.10 3.77 -0.27
C VAL A 21 13.49 3.70 -1.74
N SER A 22 12.60 3.20 -2.60
CA SER A 22 12.87 3.10 -4.03
C SER A 22 12.94 4.47 -4.71
N LEU A 23 12.09 5.42 -4.33
CA LEU A 23 12.15 6.80 -4.81
C LEU A 23 13.45 7.48 -4.35
N ILE A 24 13.82 7.33 -3.08
CA ILE A 24 15.07 7.91 -2.55
C ILE A 24 16.28 7.30 -3.26
N GLY A 25 16.31 5.97 -3.44
CA GLY A 25 17.38 5.28 -4.18
C GLY A 25 17.48 5.74 -5.63
N ALA A 26 16.33 5.82 -6.33
CA ALA A 26 16.27 6.27 -7.71
C ALA A 26 16.71 7.73 -7.89
N LEU A 27 16.41 8.60 -6.92
CA LEU A 27 16.87 9.99 -6.90
C LEU A 27 18.39 10.08 -6.69
N ARG A 28 18.98 9.19 -5.89
CA ARG A 28 20.45 9.17 -5.66
C ARG A 28 21.22 8.62 -6.85
N ASP A 29 20.72 7.56 -7.48
CA ASP A 29 21.38 6.95 -8.65
C ASP A 29 21.00 7.62 -9.98
N LEU A 30 20.06 8.59 -9.95
CA LEU A 30 19.42 9.20 -11.13
C LEU A 30 18.88 8.18 -12.16
N ASN A 31 18.66 6.94 -11.74
CA ASN A 31 18.30 5.85 -12.63
C ASN A 31 17.08 5.11 -12.09
N LEU A 32 15.91 5.50 -12.61
CA LEU A 32 14.62 4.96 -12.20
C LEU A 32 14.44 3.48 -12.55
N ILE A 33 15.15 2.98 -13.58
CA ILE A 33 14.99 1.61 -14.08
C ILE A 33 15.42 0.58 -13.03
N ASN A 34 16.50 0.86 -12.30
CA ASN A 34 17.01 -0.02 -11.25
C ASN A 34 16.03 -0.15 -10.06
N TYR A 35 15.10 0.79 -9.93
CA TYR A 35 14.12 0.86 -8.85
C TYR A 35 12.69 0.67 -9.33
N PHE A 36 12.49 0.33 -10.61
CA PHE A 36 11.17 0.16 -11.22
C PHE A 36 10.41 -1.02 -10.62
N PHE A 37 11.09 -2.14 -10.40
CA PHE A 37 10.52 -3.33 -9.78
C PHE A 37 10.01 -3.06 -8.35
N PRO A 38 10.82 -2.52 -7.43
CA PRO A 38 10.34 -2.25 -6.07
C PRO A 38 9.32 -1.08 -6.02
N LEU A 39 9.39 -0.08 -6.91
CA LEU A 39 8.34 0.92 -7.07
C LEU A 39 7.00 0.28 -7.47
N TYR A 40 7.01 -0.56 -8.50
CA TYR A 40 5.81 -1.27 -8.96
C TYR A 40 5.21 -2.14 -7.86
N ALA A 41 6.03 -2.98 -7.23
CA ALA A 41 5.58 -3.86 -6.15
C ALA A 41 4.99 -3.07 -4.97
N GLY A 42 5.65 -1.99 -4.54
CA GLY A 42 5.18 -1.14 -3.45
C GLY A 42 3.86 -0.44 -3.78
N LEU A 43 3.70 0.09 -5.00
CA LEU A 43 2.47 0.71 -5.47
C LEU A 43 1.32 -0.29 -5.59
N THR A 44 1.57 -1.50 -6.11
CA THR A 44 0.56 -2.57 -6.18
C THR A 44 0.08 -2.97 -4.79
N LEU A 45 1.01 -3.17 -3.85
CA LEU A 45 0.69 -3.53 -2.47
C LEU A 45 -0.15 -2.45 -1.77
N MET A 46 0.24 -1.18 -1.99
CA MET A 46 -0.48 -0.03 -1.47
C MET A 46 -1.87 0.10 -2.12
N GLY A 47 -1.97 -0.10 -3.43
CA GLY A 47 -3.23 -0.07 -4.19
C GLY A 47 -4.22 -1.14 -3.74
N VAL A 48 -3.78 -2.39 -3.58
CA VAL A 48 -4.63 -3.49 -3.08
C VAL A 48 -5.10 -3.22 -1.66
N SER A 49 -4.24 -2.67 -0.80
CA SER A 49 -4.61 -2.34 0.57
C SER A 49 -5.61 -1.18 0.65
N LEU A 50 -5.43 -0.13 -0.17
CA LEU A 50 -6.34 1.02 -0.24
C LEU A 50 -7.69 0.68 -0.88
N LEU A 51 -7.71 -0.08 -1.97
CA LEU A 51 -8.94 -0.56 -2.61
C LEU A 51 -9.78 -1.42 -1.66
N ASN A 52 -9.12 -2.24 -0.85
CA ASN A 52 -9.77 -3.09 0.16
C ASN A 52 -10.26 -2.28 1.39
N LYS A 53 -9.80 -1.04 1.59
CA LYS A 53 -10.26 -0.14 2.67
C LYS A 53 -11.57 0.57 2.32
N GLY A 54 -11.83 0.81 1.02
CA GLY A 54 -13.06 1.45 0.53
C GLY A 54 -14.31 0.59 0.70
N ASN A 55 -14.16 -0.74 0.74
CA ASN A 55 -15.28 -1.67 0.87
C ASN A 55 -15.79 -1.77 2.32
N VAL A 56 -14.89 -1.62 3.31
CA VAL A 56 -15.25 -1.71 4.74
C VAL A 56 -16.04 -0.47 5.22
N LYS A 57 -15.83 0.70 4.62
CA LYS A 57 -16.52 1.93 5.04
C LYS A 57 -17.96 2.01 4.51
N LYS A 58 -18.28 1.34 3.40
CA LYS A 58 -19.62 1.44 2.77
C LYS A 58 -20.63 0.41 3.27
N GLU A 59 -20.20 -0.73 3.80
CA GLU A 59 -21.15 -1.71 4.37
C GLU A 59 -21.71 -1.27 5.74
N THR A 60 -21.03 -0.43 6.52
CA THR A 60 -21.53 -0.01 7.84
C THR A 60 -22.64 1.05 7.75
N GLU A 61 -22.71 1.85 6.68
CA GLU A 61 -23.78 2.85 6.51
C GLU A 61 -25.05 2.29 5.85
N SER A 62 -24.99 1.13 5.17
CA SER A 62 -26.16 0.51 4.54
C SER A 62 -26.98 -0.39 5.48
N VAL A 63 -26.45 -0.78 6.64
CA VAL A 63 -27.13 -1.69 7.58
C VAL A 63 -27.91 -0.92 8.67
N ILE A 64 -27.73 0.40 8.75
CA ILE A 64 -28.39 1.28 9.73
C ILE A 64 -29.34 2.29 9.04
N GLY A 65 -29.61 2.09 7.74
CA GLY A 65 -30.56 2.88 6.95
C GLY A 65 -31.93 2.22 6.88
#